data_AF-A0A942LD11-F1
#
_entry.id   AF-A0A942LD11-F1
#
_cell.length_a   1.000
_cell.length_b   1.000
_cell.length_c   1.000
_cell.angle_alpha   90.00
_cell.angle_beta   90.00
_cell.angle_gamma   90.00
#
_symmetry.space_group_name_H-M   'P 1'
#
loop_
_entity.id
_entity.type
_entity.pdbx_description
1 polymer ?
#
loop_
_entity_poly.entity_id
_entity_poly.type
_entity_poly.pdbx_seq_one_letter_code
_entity_poly.pdbx_strand_id
1 'polypeptide(L)'
;MDRVSIIFEGLMEFILLFATKYKYENRGILKKMKIDSRLNNDIDNDKWSSLFLEKSYYNHCAKFVLLKYLEDNRYVIPKTNLSGLEKWSKIVKNLKDDYQILYIISIRDIQADSNKKIRELFKYSDYDIFEIDNDLAEYLINYYKNIDFSELSRIDISHLFKKLYSMEMREELALEDFYRVAPAFQYILRMENEENVI
;
A
#
# COMPACT_ATOMS: atom_id res chain seq x y z
N MET A 1 -1.03 -13.98 -20.02
CA MET A 1 -0.17 -13.40 -18.98
C MET A 1 -0.76 -13.81 -17.64
N ASP A 2 0.04 -14.32 -16.71
CA ASP A 2 -0.43 -14.75 -15.39
C ASP A 2 -0.96 -13.55 -14.58
N ARG A 3 -1.98 -13.75 -13.74
CA ARG A 3 -2.67 -12.66 -13.01
C ARG A 3 -1.74 -11.97 -12.01
N VAL A 4 -0.90 -12.74 -11.32
CA VAL A 4 0.11 -12.18 -10.40
C VAL A 4 1.07 -11.27 -11.18
N SER A 5 1.42 -11.65 -12.41
CA SER A 5 2.28 -10.85 -13.28
C SER A 5 1.63 -9.53 -13.72
N ILE A 6 0.34 -9.54 -14.09
CA ILE A 6 -0.40 -8.30 -14.43
C ILE A 6 -0.47 -7.36 -13.22
N ILE A 7 -0.71 -7.92 -12.03
CA ILE A 7 -0.77 -7.13 -10.80
C ILE A 7 0.61 -6.56 -10.46
N PHE A 8 1.66 -7.37 -10.60
CA PHE A 8 3.04 -6.95 -10.39
C PHE A 8 3.43 -5.77 -11.27
N GLU A 9 3.11 -5.81 -12.57
CA GLU A 9 3.43 -4.73 -13.52
C GLU A 9 2.83 -3.40 -13.08
N GLY A 10 1.55 -3.38 -12.70
CA GLY A 10 0.90 -2.16 -12.23
C GLY A 10 1.47 -1.63 -10.91
N LEU A 11 1.89 -2.52 -10.00
CA LEU A 11 2.49 -2.11 -8.72
C LEU A 11 3.88 -1.54 -8.94
N MET A 12 4.65 -2.10 -9.89
CA MET A 12 5.96 -1.55 -10.26
C MET A 12 5.85 -0.15 -10.86
N GLU A 13 4.90 0.08 -11.75
CA GLU A 13 4.68 1.41 -12.31
C GLU A 13 4.17 2.40 -11.25
N PHE A 14 3.25 1.98 -10.36
CA PHE A 14 2.89 2.79 -9.19
C PHE A 14 4.10 3.15 -8.33
N ILE A 15 4.98 2.19 -8.01
CA ILE A 15 6.19 2.42 -7.23
C ILE A 15 7.10 3.46 -7.91
N LEU A 16 7.29 3.35 -9.23
CA LEU A 16 8.10 4.31 -10.00
C LEU A 16 7.50 5.73 -9.95
N LEU A 17 6.18 5.86 -10.12
CA LEU A 17 5.47 7.13 -10.02
C LEU A 17 5.61 7.73 -8.62
N PHE A 18 5.34 6.92 -7.58
CA PHE A 18 5.42 7.32 -6.18
C PHE A 18 6.84 7.75 -5.79
N ALA A 19 7.84 6.94 -6.11
CA ALA A 19 9.24 7.22 -5.81
C ALA A 19 9.72 8.50 -6.51
N THR A 20 9.34 8.71 -7.77
CA THR A 20 9.69 9.93 -8.52
C THR A 20 9.07 11.16 -7.90
N LYS A 21 7.78 11.08 -7.55
CA LYS A 21 7.02 12.19 -6.97
C LYS A 21 7.59 12.61 -5.60
N TYR A 22 7.88 11.64 -4.74
CA TYR A 22 8.20 11.90 -3.33
C TYR A 22 9.69 11.88 -2.98
N LYS A 23 10.59 11.68 -3.96
CA LYS A 23 12.06 11.58 -3.76
C LYS A 23 12.68 12.68 -2.88
N TYR A 24 12.14 13.88 -2.94
CA TYR A 24 12.65 15.05 -2.22
C TYR A 24 11.64 15.62 -1.21
N GLU A 25 10.47 15.02 -1.10
CA GLU A 25 9.42 15.50 -0.21
C GLU A 25 9.70 15.10 1.24
N ASN A 26 9.19 15.88 2.20
CA ASN A 26 9.27 15.61 3.63
C ASN A 26 10.69 15.45 4.22
N ARG A 27 11.78 15.75 3.49
CA ARG A 27 13.16 15.56 3.97
C ARG A 27 13.45 16.20 5.33
N GLY A 28 12.92 17.39 5.60
CA GLY A 28 13.05 18.05 6.90
C GLY A 28 12.37 17.26 8.03
N ILE A 29 11.18 16.73 7.75
CA ILE A 29 10.41 15.91 8.69
C ILE A 29 11.11 14.57 8.91
N LEU A 30 11.59 13.92 7.86
CA LEU A 30 12.33 12.65 7.95
C LEU A 30 13.62 12.78 8.75
N LYS A 31 14.36 13.88 8.56
CA LYS A 31 15.54 14.20 9.37
C LYS A 31 15.19 14.33 10.84
N LYS A 32 14.07 15.00 11.16
CA LYS A 32 13.58 15.11 12.54
C LYS A 32 13.19 13.75 13.10
N MET A 33 12.42 12.95 12.36
CA MET A 33 12.03 11.59 12.77
C MET A 33 13.24 10.71 13.07
N LYS A 34 14.28 10.76 12.23
CA LYS A 34 15.54 10.05 12.46
C LYS A 34 16.16 10.44 13.81
N ILE A 35 16.37 11.74 14.03
CA ILE A 35 16.96 12.27 15.28
C ILE A 35 16.13 11.84 16.49
N ASP A 36 14.81 11.98 16.41
CA ASP A 36 13.89 11.64 17.50
C ASP A 36 13.86 10.14 17.78
N SER A 37 14.00 9.29 16.74
CA SER A 37 13.98 7.84 16.87
C SER A 37 15.21 7.27 17.57
N ARG A 38 16.36 7.95 17.45
CA ARG A 38 17.69 7.46 17.86
C ARG A 38 18.09 6.10 17.25
N LEU A 39 17.37 5.62 16.23
CA LEU A 39 17.66 4.40 15.49
C LEU A 39 18.52 4.72 14.26
N ASN A 40 19.31 3.75 13.81
CA ASN A 40 20.14 3.80 12.60
C ASN A 40 20.94 5.12 12.48
N ASN A 41 21.65 5.50 13.56
CA ASN A 41 22.46 6.72 13.58
C ASN A 41 23.70 6.61 12.68
N ASP A 42 24.05 5.39 12.31
CA ASP A 42 25.17 5.00 11.44
C ASP A 42 24.88 5.22 9.95
N ILE A 43 23.62 5.19 9.52
CA ILE A 43 23.27 5.56 8.15
C ILE A 43 23.16 7.09 8.02
N ASP A 44 23.47 7.64 6.85
CA ASP A 44 23.31 9.08 6.60
C ASP A 44 21.84 9.49 6.42
N ASN A 45 21.57 10.78 6.20
CA ASN A 45 20.19 11.28 6.06
C ASN A 45 19.57 10.94 4.70
N ASP A 46 20.37 10.80 3.66
CA ASP A 46 19.88 10.49 2.32
C ASP A 46 19.48 9.01 2.24
N LYS A 47 20.30 8.09 2.74
CA LYS A 47 19.95 6.66 2.85
C LYS A 47 18.77 6.45 3.77
N TRP A 48 18.72 7.13 4.92
CA TRP A 48 17.53 7.08 5.80
C TRP A 48 16.26 7.50 5.06
N SER A 49 16.33 8.61 4.31
CA SER A 49 15.17 9.11 3.56
C SER A 49 14.76 8.15 2.43
N SER A 50 15.74 7.52 1.75
CA SER A 50 15.49 6.50 0.73
C SER A 50 14.76 5.30 1.34
N LEU A 51 15.32 4.67 2.37
CA LEU A 51 14.72 3.50 3.02
C LEU A 51 13.30 3.79 3.56
N PHE A 52 13.09 4.99 4.08
CA PHE A 52 11.77 5.42 4.55
C PHE A 52 10.76 5.54 3.40
N LEU A 53 11.17 6.17 2.30
CA LEU A 53 10.34 6.27 1.10
C LEU A 53 10.04 4.88 0.51
N GLU A 54 11.04 3.99 0.52
CA GLU A 54 10.88 2.62 0.02
C GLU A 54 9.87 1.82 0.82
N LYS A 55 10.02 1.82 2.15
CA LYS A 55 9.04 1.18 3.03
C LYS A 55 7.65 1.80 2.91
N SER A 56 7.55 3.10 2.62
CA SER A 56 6.27 3.76 2.40
C SER A 56 5.56 3.26 1.15
N TYR A 57 6.20 3.25 -0.02
CA TYR A 57 5.51 2.76 -1.22
C TYR A 57 5.13 1.28 -1.10
N TYR A 58 5.94 0.44 -0.44
CA TYR A 58 5.58 -0.96 -0.21
C TYR A 58 4.36 -1.10 0.72
N ASN A 59 4.25 -0.23 1.73
CA ASN A 59 3.08 -0.18 2.60
C ASN A 59 1.82 0.27 1.84
N HIS A 60 1.93 1.25 0.94
CA HIS A 60 0.81 1.67 0.09
C HIS A 60 0.40 0.58 -0.90
N CYS A 61 1.35 -0.10 -1.54
CA CYS A 61 1.08 -1.28 -2.36
C CYS A 61 0.34 -2.35 -1.55
N ALA A 62 0.81 -2.65 -0.34
CA ALA A 62 0.20 -3.65 0.54
C ALA A 62 -1.24 -3.27 0.92
N LYS A 63 -1.47 -2.02 1.35
CA LYS A 63 -2.81 -1.52 1.65
C LYS A 63 -3.74 -1.64 0.45
N PHE A 64 -3.28 -1.27 -0.74
CA PHE A 64 -4.10 -1.31 -1.94
C PHE A 64 -4.45 -2.75 -2.35
N VAL A 65 -3.48 -3.67 -2.38
CA VAL A 65 -3.71 -5.08 -2.68
C VAL A 65 -4.70 -5.70 -1.69
N LEU A 66 -4.52 -5.44 -0.39
CA LEU A 66 -5.42 -5.94 0.65
C LEU A 66 -6.81 -5.32 0.53
N LEU A 67 -6.92 -4.03 0.22
CA LEU A 67 -8.20 -3.35 -0.04
C LEU A 67 -8.94 -4.04 -1.19
N LYS A 68 -8.29 -4.23 -2.33
CA LYS A 68 -8.88 -4.91 -3.49
C LYS A 68 -9.29 -6.34 -3.18
N TYR A 69 -8.44 -7.09 -2.49
CA TYR A 69 -8.73 -8.45 -2.05
C TYR A 69 -9.99 -8.49 -1.16
N LEU A 70 -10.09 -7.59 -0.19
CA LEU A 70 -11.25 -7.52 0.71
C LEU A 70 -12.53 -7.10 -0.01
N GLU A 71 -12.46 -6.15 -0.95
CA GLU A 71 -13.60 -5.69 -1.75
C GLU A 71 -14.13 -6.80 -2.67
N ASP A 72 -13.24 -7.47 -3.42
CA ASP A 72 -13.64 -8.47 -4.40
C ASP A 72 -14.16 -9.76 -3.75
N ASN A 73 -13.65 -10.10 -2.55
CA ASN A 73 -14.21 -11.19 -1.72
C ASN A 73 -15.42 -10.77 -0.88
N ARG A 74 -15.91 -9.53 -1.00
CA ARG A 74 -17.08 -9.00 -0.28
C ARG A 74 -16.95 -8.98 1.25
N TYR A 75 -15.72 -8.95 1.76
CA TYR A 75 -15.49 -8.69 3.19
C TYR A 75 -15.82 -7.24 3.56
N VAL A 76 -15.70 -6.32 2.59
CA VAL A 76 -16.06 -4.90 2.73
C VAL A 76 -16.84 -4.44 1.51
N ILE A 77 -17.55 -3.30 1.64
CA ILE A 77 -18.32 -2.72 0.53
C ILE A 77 -17.35 -2.25 -0.57
N PRO A 78 -17.50 -2.72 -1.83
CA PRO A 78 -16.63 -2.32 -2.92
C PRO A 78 -16.76 -0.83 -3.27
N LYS A 79 -15.62 -0.18 -3.44
CA LYS A 79 -15.50 1.24 -3.83
C LYS A 79 -14.55 1.42 -5.01
N THR A 80 -13.47 0.64 -5.07
CA THR A 80 -12.39 0.83 -6.04
C THR A 80 -12.49 -0.07 -7.28
N ASN A 81 -13.30 -1.12 -7.23
CA ASN A 81 -13.61 -1.94 -8.41
C ASN A 81 -14.72 -1.34 -9.28
N LEU A 82 -14.97 -1.93 -10.46
CA LEU A 82 -15.95 -1.42 -11.43
C LEU A 82 -17.34 -1.17 -10.81
N SER A 83 -17.84 -2.11 -10.00
CA SER A 83 -19.14 -1.99 -9.30
C SER A 83 -19.15 -0.83 -8.30
N GLY A 84 -18.05 -0.64 -7.56
CA GLY A 84 -17.87 0.49 -6.66
C GLY A 84 -17.87 1.84 -7.38
N LEU A 85 -17.15 1.93 -8.50
CA LEU A 85 -17.06 3.16 -9.31
C LEU A 85 -18.40 3.53 -9.97
N GLU A 86 -19.17 2.54 -10.44
CA GLU A 86 -20.51 2.76 -10.97
C GLU A 86 -21.47 3.29 -9.90
N LYS A 87 -21.35 2.83 -8.64
CA LYS A 87 -22.14 3.37 -7.53
C LYS A 87 -21.68 4.77 -7.15
N TRP A 88 -20.37 4.99 -7.08
CA TRP A 88 -19.78 6.29 -6.80
C TRP A 88 -20.29 7.35 -7.78
N SER A 89 -20.19 7.10 -9.09
CA SER A 89 -20.65 8.03 -10.13
C SER A 89 -22.15 8.33 -10.11
N LYS A 90 -22.98 7.46 -9.52
CA LYS A 90 -24.42 7.69 -9.31
C LYS A 90 -24.71 8.52 -8.06
N ILE A 91 -23.82 8.49 -7.06
CA ILE A 91 -23.97 9.20 -5.78
C ILE A 91 -23.45 10.63 -5.90
N VAL A 92 -22.32 10.82 -6.58
CA VAL A 92 -21.65 12.12 -6.66
C VAL A 92 -21.84 12.80 -8.01
N LYS A 93 -22.06 14.11 -8.00
CA LYS A 93 -22.19 14.93 -9.21
C LYS A 93 -20.86 15.50 -9.69
N ASN A 94 -20.08 16.05 -8.75
CA ASN A 94 -18.88 16.84 -9.05
C ASN A 94 -17.57 16.13 -8.64
N LEU A 95 -17.65 15.01 -7.91
CA LEU A 95 -16.49 14.29 -7.37
C LEU A 95 -16.24 12.95 -8.08
N LYS A 96 -16.88 12.72 -9.23
CA LYS A 96 -16.83 11.44 -9.93
C LYS A 96 -15.41 11.02 -10.33
N ASP A 97 -14.59 12.01 -10.67
CA ASP A 97 -13.21 11.85 -11.13
C ASP A 97 -12.20 12.27 -10.03
N ASP A 98 -12.70 12.53 -8.80
CA ASP A 98 -11.87 12.78 -7.62
C ASP A 98 -11.53 11.45 -6.94
N TYR A 99 -10.56 10.76 -7.56
CA TYR A 99 -10.07 9.45 -7.13
C TYR A 99 -9.37 9.52 -5.78
N GLN A 100 -8.75 10.65 -5.45
CA GLN A 100 -8.17 10.87 -4.12
C GLN A 100 -9.24 10.77 -3.04
N ILE A 101 -10.36 11.49 -3.17
CA ILE A 101 -11.45 11.43 -2.20
C ILE A 101 -12.01 10.01 -2.08
N LEU A 102 -12.23 9.34 -3.21
CA LEU A 102 -12.71 7.95 -3.20
C LEU A 102 -11.74 7.01 -2.46
N TYR A 103 -10.44 7.14 -2.71
CA TYR A 103 -9.41 6.37 -2.03
C TYR A 103 -9.37 6.64 -0.52
N ILE A 104 -9.41 7.92 -0.12
CA ILE A 104 -9.44 8.34 1.30
C ILE A 104 -10.65 7.76 2.01
N ILE A 105 -11.84 7.84 1.39
CA ILE A 105 -13.07 7.24 1.95
C ILE A 105 -12.90 5.73 2.09
N SER A 106 -12.32 5.06 1.09
CA SER A 106 -12.09 3.62 1.12
C SER A 106 -11.20 3.19 2.28
N ILE A 107 -10.09 3.89 2.50
CA ILE A 107 -9.18 3.60 3.62
C ILE A 107 -9.83 3.91 4.97
N ARG A 108 -10.51 5.06 5.10
CA ARG A 108 -11.18 5.45 6.36
C ARG A 108 -12.30 4.50 6.75
N ASP A 109 -13.09 4.04 5.78
CA ASP A 109 -14.16 3.06 6.01
C ASP A 109 -13.58 1.76 6.58
N ILE A 110 -12.50 1.25 5.98
CA ILE A 110 -11.81 0.04 6.47
C ILE A 110 -11.15 0.25 7.85
N GLN A 111 -10.60 1.44 8.10
CA GLN A 111 -10.08 1.79 9.43
C GLN A 111 -11.16 1.85 10.50
N ALA A 112 -12.43 2.01 10.13
CA ALA A 112 -13.58 2.00 11.02
C ALA A 112 -14.33 0.65 11.02
N ASP A 113 -13.87 -0.34 10.25
CA ASP A 113 -14.51 -1.66 10.11
C ASP A 113 -14.73 -2.33 11.48
N SER A 114 -15.81 -3.09 11.69
CA SER A 114 -16.07 -3.74 12.99
C SER A 114 -15.03 -4.83 13.37
N ASN A 115 -14.36 -5.44 12.39
CA ASN A 115 -13.34 -6.45 12.57
C ASN A 115 -12.00 -5.82 12.97
N LYS A 116 -11.58 -6.06 14.21
CA LYS A 116 -10.32 -5.54 14.75
C LYS A 116 -9.11 -5.92 13.90
N LYS A 117 -9.07 -7.16 13.38
CA LYS A 117 -7.92 -7.62 12.60
C LYS A 117 -7.79 -6.83 11.29
N ILE A 118 -8.90 -6.56 10.60
CA ILE A 118 -8.93 -5.73 9.39
C ILE A 118 -8.45 -4.31 9.71
N ARG A 119 -9.02 -3.66 10.73
CA ARG A 119 -8.62 -2.29 11.11
C ARG A 119 -7.13 -2.17 11.43
N GLU A 120 -6.55 -3.18 12.05
CA GLU A 120 -5.12 -3.18 12.42
C GLU A 120 -4.20 -3.18 11.19
N LEU A 121 -4.60 -3.82 10.07
CA LEU A 121 -3.84 -3.80 8.82
C LEU A 121 -3.77 -2.41 8.18
N PHE A 122 -4.85 -1.63 8.35
CA PHE A 122 -4.99 -0.31 7.74
C PHE A 122 -4.69 0.84 8.70
N LYS A 123 -4.22 0.55 9.91
CA LYS A 123 -3.88 1.57 10.91
C LYS A 123 -2.90 2.59 10.31
N TYR A 124 -3.14 3.87 10.59
CA TYR A 124 -2.24 4.95 10.21
C TYR A 124 -0.85 4.74 10.84
N SER A 125 0.18 4.95 10.03
CA SER A 125 1.60 4.78 10.36
C SER A 125 2.39 5.98 9.86
N ASP A 126 3.60 6.17 10.38
CA ASP A 126 4.48 7.28 9.96
C ASP A 126 4.77 7.28 8.46
N TYR A 127 4.69 6.11 7.81
CA TYR A 127 4.89 5.97 6.37
C TYR A 127 3.76 6.55 5.53
N ASP A 128 2.59 6.79 6.12
CA ASP A 128 1.45 7.43 5.47
C ASP A 128 1.59 8.97 5.41
N ILE A 129 2.77 9.50 5.75
CA ILE A 129 3.12 10.91 5.52
C ILE A 129 3.19 11.26 4.02
N PHE A 130 3.44 10.27 3.17
CA PHE A 130 3.39 10.39 1.73
C PHE A 130 1.99 9.99 1.25
N GLU A 131 1.11 10.98 1.15
CA GLU A 131 -0.31 10.72 0.86
C GLU A 131 -0.51 10.22 -0.59
N ILE A 132 -1.56 9.42 -0.80
CA ILE A 132 -2.01 9.09 -2.16
C ILE A 132 -2.85 10.26 -2.65
N ASP A 133 -2.29 11.05 -3.55
CA ASP A 133 -3.00 12.15 -4.19
C ASP A 133 -3.82 11.68 -5.40
N ASN A 134 -4.44 12.61 -6.12
CA ASN A 134 -5.36 12.25 -7.18
C ASN A 134 -4.69 11.49 -8.33
N ASP A 135 -3.47 11.88 -8.74
CA ASP A 135 -2.76 11.20 -9.84
C ASP A 135 -2.43 9.75 -9.47
N LEU A 136 -1.93 9.53 -8.26
CA LEU A 136 -1.59 8.19 -7.77
C LEU A 136 -2.84 7.34 -7.54
N ALA A 137 -3.91 7.92 -6.99
CA ALA A 137 -5.18 7.23 -6.80
C ALA A 137 -5.83 6.87 -8.13
N GLU A 138 -5.84 7.80 -9.08
CA GLU A 138 -6.37 7.59 -10.42
C GLU A 138 -5.65 6.45 -11.12
N TYR A 139 -4.30 6.45 -11.08
CA TYR A 139 -3.50 5.36 -11.63
C TYR A 139 -3.91 4.01 -11.06
N LEU A 140 -3.87 3.86 -9.72
CA LEU A 140 -4.23 2.61 -9.04
C LEU A 140 -5.65 2.17 -9.40
N ILE A 141 -6.63 3.06 -9.24
CA ILE A 141 -8.03 2.70 -9.45
C ILE A 141 -8.28 2.33 -10.91
N ASN A 142 -7.78 3.11 -11.88
CA ASN A 142 -8.02 2.83 -13.28
C ASN A 142 -7.29 1.58 -13.79
N TYR A 143 -6.07 1.30 -13.32
CA TYR A 143 -5.35 0.09 -13.67
C TYR A 143 -6.06 -1.16 -13.14
N TYR A 144 -6.52 -1.12 -11.90
CA TYR A 144 -7.01 -2.31 -11.20
C TYR A 144 -8.54 -2.49 -11.17
N LYS A 145 -9.35 -1.52 -11.65
CA LYS A 145 -10.82 -1.60 -11.57
C LYS A 145 -11.44 -2.84 -12.22
N ASN A 146 -10.77 -3.39 -13.24
CA ASN A 146 -11.22 -4.57 -14.01
C ASN A 146 -10.51 -5.87 -13.59
N ILE A 147 -9.56 -5.80 -12.65
CA ILE A 147 -8.83 -6.96 -12.16
C ILE A 147 -9.56 -7.50 -10.93
N ASP A 148 -9.90 -8.79 -10.98
CA ASP A 148 -10.56 -9.51 -9.89
C ASP A 148 -9.53 -10.20 -8.99
N PHE A 149 -9.49 -9.77 -7.73
CA PHE A 149 -8.61 -10.28 -6.69
C PHE A 149 -9.24 -11.45 -5.92
N SER A 150 -10.51 -11.81 -6.18
CA SER A 150 -11.24 -12.84 -5.43
C SER A 150 -10.61 -14.24 -5.54
N GLU A 151 -9.97 -14.55 -6.67
CA GLU A 151 -9.33 -15.85 -6.89
C GLU A 151 -7.85 -15.87 -6.45
N LEU A 152 -7.30 -14.77 -5.94
CA LEU A 152 -5.92 -14.78 -5.42
C LEU A 152 -5.86 -15.57 -4.12
N SER A 153 -5.01 -16.59 -4.09
CA SER A 153 -4.66 -17.25 -2.84
C SER A 153 -3.70 -16.38 -2.01
N ARG A 154 -3.54 -16.72 -0.73
CA ARG A 154 -2.48 -16.10 0.09
C ARG A 154 -1.08 -16.34 -0.49
N ILE A 155 -0.87 -17.51 -1.11
CA ILE A 155 0.39 -17.84 -1.77
C ILE A 155 0.64 -16.89 -2.93
N ASP A 156 -0.39 -16.51 -3.69
CA ASP A 156 -0.27 -15.57 -4.81
C ASP A 156 0.09 -14.17 -4.32
N ILE A 157 -0.54 -13.69 -3.24
CA ILE A 157 -0.21 -12.38 -2.63
C ILE A 157 1.21 -12.38 -2.06
N SER A 158 1.62 -13.48 -1.39
CA SER A 158 2.99 -13.66 -0.93
C SER A 158 3.98 -13.63 -2.11
N HIS A 159 3.71 -14.39 -3.17
CA HIS A 159 4.56 -14.46 -4.35
C HIS A 159 4.69 -13.09 -5.03
N LEU A 160 3.59 -12.33 -5.11
CA LEU A 160 3.58 -10.96 -5.62
C LEU A 160 4.59 -10.08 -4.86
N PHE A 161 4.57 -10.13 -3.52
CA PHE A 161 5.48 -9.32 -2.70
C PHE A 161 6.91 -9.85 -2.67
N LYS A 162 7.14 -11.15 -2.87
CA LYS A 162 8.49 -11.69 -3.15
C LYS A 162 9.07 -11.17 -4.46
N LYS A 163 8.22 -10.92 -5.46
CA LYS A 163 8.68 -10.28 -6.71
C LYS A 163 8.97 -8.79 -6.53
N LEU A 164 8.14 -8.07 -5.78
CA LEU A 164 8.29 -6.63 -5.53
C LEU A 164 9.47 -6.29 -4.59
N TYR A 165 9.70 -7.14 -3.59
CA TYR A 165 10.75 -7.02 -2.57
C TYR A 165 11.45 -8.38 -2.46
N SER A 166 12.38 -8.61 -3.39
CA SER A 166 13.11 -9.86 -3.56
C SER A 166 14.02 -10.17 -2.40
N MET A 167 14.43 -11.43 -2.24
CA MET A 167 15.35 -11.85 -1.16
C MET A 167 16.64 -11.02 -1.13
N GLU A 168 17.22 -10.73 -2.29
CA GLU A 168 18.40 -9.86 -2.42
C GLU A 168 18.12 -8.46 -1.88
N MET A 169 16.97 -7.86 -2.24
CA MET A 169 16.56 -6.57 -1.69
C MET A 169 16.29 -6.64 -0.19
N ARG A 170 15.80 -7.77 0.34
CA ARG A 170 15.57 -7.91 1.79
C ARG A 170 16.87 -7.92 2.57
N GLU A 171 17.87 -8.63 2.08
CA GLU A 171 19.21 -8.67 2.67
C GLU A 171 19.88 -7.29 2.61
N GLU A 172 19.72 -6.55 1.51
CA GLU A 172 20.34 -5.23 1.35
C GLU A 172 19.64 -4.13 2.16
N LEU A 173 18.30 -4.09 2.15
CA LEU A 173 17.53 -2.96 2.63
C LEU A 173 16.98 -3.18 4.05
N ALA A 174 16.74 -4.44 4.44
CA ALA A 174 16.19 -4.84 5.74
C ALA A 174 14.98 -3.99 6.18
N LEU A 175 14.07 -3.68 5.25
CA LEU A 175 12.93 -2.79 5.47
C LEU A 175 11.99 -3.30 6.56
N GLU A 176 11.89 -4.60 6.79
CA GLU A 176 11.15 -5.20 7.91
C GLU A 176 11.57 -4.61 9.26
N ASP A 177 12.88 -4.45 9.47
CA ASP A 177 13.49 -3.99 10.71
C ASP A 177 13.80 -2.47 10.68
N PHE A 178 13.75 -1.85 9.51
CA PHE A 178 13.99 -0.42 9.33
C PHE A 178 12.88 0.45 9.94
N TYR A 179 13.19 1.19 11.00
CA TYR A 179 12.27 2.13 11.66
C TYR A 179 10.92 1.47 12.02
N ARG A 180 9.94 2.24 12.51
CA ARG A 180 8.65 1.71 13.03
C ARG A 180 7.94 0.75 12.08
N VAL A 181 6.96 0.00 12.59
CA VAL A 181 6.20 -0.98 11.80
C VAL A 181 5.33 -0.28 10.74
N ALA A 182 5.35 -0.83 9.53
CA ALA A 182 4.39 -0.55 8.45
C ALA A 182 3.36 -1.69 8.42
N PRO A 183 2.13 -1.52 8.97
CA PRO A 183 1.26 -2.64 9.33
C PRO A 183 0.87 -3.56 8.17
N ALA A 184 0.45 -2.99 7.03
CA ALA A 184 0.03 -3.76 5.87
C ALA A 184 1.21 -4.51 5.24
N PHE A 185 2.35 -3.83 5.08
CA PHE A 185 3.55 -4.45 4.52
C PHE A 185 4.05 -5.59 5.41
N GLN A 186 4.16 -5.33 6.72
CA GLN A 186 4.58 -6.33 7.70
C GLN A 186 3.67 -7.57 7.72
N TYR A 187 2.37 -7.36 7.55
CA TYR A 187 1.40 -8.44 7.49
C TYR A 187 1.62 -9.34 6.27
N ILE A 188 1.84 -8.76 5.09
CA ILE A 188 2.12 -9.55 3.89
C ILE A 188 3.43 -10.33 4.02
N LEU A 189 4.49 -9.71 4.56
CA LEU A 189 5.76 -10.41 4.81
C LEU A 189 5.62 -11.58 5.81
N ARG A 190 4.65 -11.52 6.73
CA ARG A 190 4.38 -12.61 7.68
C ARG A 190 3.55 -13.74 7.08
N MET A 191 2.72 -13.46 6.07
CA MET A 191 1.99 -14.51 5.34
C MET A 191 2.92 -15.56 4.74
N GLU A 192 4.17 -15.21 4.50
CA GLU A 192 5.17 -16.12 3.96
C GLU A 192 5.63 -17.17 4.97
N ASN A 193 5.46 -16.90 6.27
CA ASN A 193 6.06 -17.65 7.37
C ASN A 193 5.04 -18.37 8.27
N GLU A 194 3.75 -18.05 8.18
CA GLU A 194 2.71 -18.60 9.09
C GLU A 194 1.44 -19.10 8.35
N GLU A 195 0.95 -20.30 8.71
CA GLU A 195 -0.31 -20.87 8.20
C GLU A 195 -1.57 -20.13 8.73
N ASN A 196 -1.46 -19.37 9.82
CA ASN A 196 -2.60 -18.73 10.52
C ASN A 196 -2.63 -17.21 10.39
N VAL A 197 -2.80 -16.75 9.15
CA VAL A 197 -3.19 -15.38 8.86
C VAL A 197 -4.70 -15.35 8.52
N ILE A 198 -5.37 -14.18 8.52
CA ILE A 198 -6.85 -14.03 8.39
C ILE A 198 -7.39 -14.70 7.13
#